data_AF-A0A094KMC0-F1
#
_entry.id   AF-A0A094KMC0-F1
#
_cell.length_a   1.000
_cell.length_b   1.000
_cell.length_c   1.000
_cell.angle_alpha   90.00
_cell.angle_beta   90.00
_cell.angle_gamma   90.00
#
_symmetry.space_group_name_H-M   'P 1'
#
loop_
_entity.id
_entity.type
_entity.pdbx_description
1 polymer ?
#
loop_
_entity_poly.entity_id
_entity_poly.type
_entity_poly.pdbx_seq_one_letter_code
_entity_poly.pdbx_strand_id
1 'polypeptide(L)'
;MKFQDTVLIGLDRRYYTSANKVLRGSEADRKVDIFLTPADVAIPNCEHDSSNVLVIGEHKQNPDEDGSSITLLQLAGYAREVFGSQPDWRFVPVFNRSGPYSTEKSDIHKEPERFIQVIAGYALMTDAELGLNTFIRRDGNKYIVAQCVRICLEDKPLAWQRGIICRGTACYRGRNKDPGGWKHMVKFAWPSDKRCREGDLLKLAKERGVKGIAEWVHHEQI
;
A
#
# COMPACT_ATOMS: atom_id res chain seq x y z
N MET A 1 1.09 0.48 32.83
CA MET A 1 1.92 -0.21 31.81
C MET A 1 1.20 -0.11 30.48
N LYS A 2 1.84 0.34 29.39
CA LYS A 2 1.15 0.58 28.11
C LYS A 2 1.17 -0.67 27.24
N PHE A 3 0.09 -0.92 26.50
CA PHE A 3 -0.07 -2.07 25.60
C PHE A 3 1.08 -2.20 24.58
N GLN A 4 1.51 -1.10 23.97
CA GLN A 4 2.61 -1.13 22.99
C GLN A 4 3.95 -1.55 23.62
N ASP A 5 4.23 -1.09 24.84
CA ASP A 5 5.51 -1.32 25.52
C ASP A 5 5.62 -2.75 26.10
N THR A 6 4.58 -3.57 25.93
CA THR A 6 4.48 -4.91 26.52
C THR A 6 4.12 -5.97 25.52
N VAL A 7 3.05 -5.75 24.76
CA VAL A 7 2.52 -6.74 23.82
C VAL A 7 3.15 -6.57 22.44
N LEU A 8 3.44 -5.33 22.03
CA LEU A 8 4.05 -5.05 20.73
C LEU A 8 5.57 -4.85 20.80
N ILE A 9 6.19 -5.19 21.94
CA ILE A 9 7.63 -5.06 22.13
C ILE A 9 8.37 -5.99 21.17
N GLY A 10 9.40 -5.46 20.49
CA GLY A 10 10.19 -6.23 19.53
C GLY A 10 9.51 -6.45 18.16
N LEU A 11 8.32 -5.90 17.94
CA LEU A 11 7.72 -5.86 16.60
C LEU A 11 8.29 -4.70 15.79
N ASP A 12 8.38 -4.91 14.48
CA ASP A 12 8.86 -3.91 13.52
C ASP A 12 7.84 -2.81 13.22
N ARG A 13 6.76 -2.71 14.00
CA ARG A 13 5.67 -1.75 13.76
C ARG A 13 5.10 -1.19 15.05
N ARG A 14 4.68 0.07 15.00
CA ARG A 14 4.15 0.81 16.15
C ARG A 14 2.95 1.67 15.79
N TYR A 15 2.07 1.82 16.77
CA TYR A 15 0.88 2.65 16.67
C TYR A 15 1.14 4.05 17.22
N TYR A 16 0.51 5.04 16.62
CA TYR A 16 0.60 6.43 17.05
C TYR A 16 -0.77 7.08 16.93
N THR A 17 -0.94 8.18 17.65
CA THR A 17 -2.08 9.08 17.51
C THR A 17 -1.61 10.38 16.91
N SER A 18 -2.38 11.01 16.02
CA SER A 18 -1.96 12.30 15.46
C SER A 18 -2.07 13.46 16.47
N ALA A 19 -2.68 13.24 17.63
CA ALA A 19 -3.00 14.27 18.63
C ALA A 19 -3.71 15.48 17.98
N ASN A 20 -4.64 15.21 17.05
CA ASN A 20 -5.36 16.21 16.28
C ASN A 20 -4.46 17.13 15.42
N LYS A 21 -3.33 16.60 14.93
CA LYS A 21 -2.44 17.26 13.97
C LYS A 21 -2.50 16.60 12.61
N VAL A 22 -2.26 17.38 11.57
CA VAL A 22 -2.13 16.87 10.19
C VAL A 22 -0.76 16.20 10.05
N LEU A 23 -0.71 15.04 9.40
CA LEU A 23 0.56 14.37 9.12
C LEU A 23 1.35 15.15 8.06
N ARG A 24 2.68 15.15 8.16
CA ARG A 24 3.54 15.78 7.16
C ARG A 24 3.33 15.08 5.81
N GLY A 25 3.21 15.86 4.73
CA GLY A 25 2.98 15.33 3.39
C GLY A 25 1.55 14.84 3.14
N SER A 26 0.62 15.08 4.08
CA SER A 26 -0.81 14.88 3.83
C SER A 26 -1.29 15.84 2.72
N GLU A 27 -2.17 15.34 1.85
CA GLU A 27 -2.79 16.19 0.80
C GLU A 27 -4.01 16.95 1.31
N ALA A 28 -4.52 16.57 2.48
CA ALA A 28 -5.68 17.18 3.11
C ALA A 28 -5.42 17.47 4.59
N ASP A 29 -6.13 18.45 5.13
CA ASP A 29 -6.03 18.86 6.54
C ASP A 29 -6.72 17.88 7.52
N ARG A 30 -6.94 16.64 7.07
CA ARG A 30 -7.59 15.60 7.86
C ARG A 30 -6.64 15.08 8.93
N LYS A 31 -7.19 14.77 10.11
CA LYS A 31 -6.45 14.35 11.30
C LYS A 31 -6.82 12.92 11.59
N VAL A 32 -5.85 12.02 11.46
CA VAL A 32 -6.06 10.59 11.71
C VAL A 32 -6.05 10.33 13.21
N ASP A 33 -7.01 9.59 13.74
CA ASP A 33 -7.02 9.30 15.16
C ASP A 33 -5.89 8.36 15.58
N ILE A 34 -5.75 7.26 14.84
CA ILE A 34 -4.80 6.18 15.13
C ILE A 34 -4.16 5.73 13.81
N PHE A 35 -2.85 5.52 13.79
CA PHE A 35 -2.17 4.97 12.62
C PHE A 35 -1.00 4.06 12.99
N LEU A 36 -0.69 3.11 12.11
CA LEU A 36 0.44 2.19 12.24
C LEU A 36 1.57 2.63 11.31
N THR A 37 2.81 2.62 11.79
CA THR A 37 4.02 2.82 10.97
C THR A 37 5.05 1.72 11.26
N PRO A 38 6.06 1.52 10.40
CA PRO A 38 7.24 0.75 10.80
C PRO A 38 7.93 1.41 12.00
N ALA A 39 8.55 0.59 12.85
CA ALA A 39 9.11 1.00 14.14
C ALA A 39 10.48 1.67 14.04
N ASP A 40 11.18 1.48 12.92
CA ASP A 40 12.53 2.00 12.60
C ASP A 40 12.50 3.32 11.81
N VAL A 41 11.30 3.81 11.49
CA VAL A 41 11.13 5.09 10.79
C VAL A 41 11.71 6.22 11.63
N ALA A 42 12.69 6.93 11.07
CA ALA A 42 13.15 8.18 11.64
C ALA A 42 11.96 9.16 11.70
N ILE A 43 11.75 9.79 12.85
CA ILE A 43 10.70 10.79 13.08
C ILE A 43 11.39 12.15 13.23
N PRO A 44 11.70 12.86 12.12
CA PRO A 44 12.36 14.16 12.20
C PRO A 44 11.42 15.13 12.91
N ASN A 45 11.95 15.93 13.84
CA ASN A 45 11.20 16.94 14.59
C ASN A 45 9.97 16.39 15.33
N CYS A 46 9.94 15.08 15.63
CA CYS A 46 8.79 14.41 16.23
C CYS A 46 7.49 14.49 15.38
N GLU A 47 7.63 14.68 14.06
CA GLU A 47 6.51 14.71 13.11
C GLU A 47 6.47 13.45 12.24
N HIS A 48 5.30 12.82 12.20
CA HIS A 48 5.03 11.66 11.37
C HIS A 48 4.70 12.07 9.92
N ASP A 49 5.25 11.32 8.97
CA ASP A 49 5.00 11.50 7.54
C ASP A 49 3.91 10.53 7.06
N SER A 50 2.95 11.04 6.27
CA SER A 50 1.86 10.23 5.71
C SER A 50 2.36 9.09 4.81
N SER A 51 3.55 9.25 4.21
CA SER A 51 4.18 8.22 3.36
C SER A 51 4.70 7.00 4.14
N ASN A 52 4.76 7.05 5.47
CA ASN A 52 5.17 5.93 6.33
C ASN A 52 3.99 5.19 6.97
N VAL A 53 2.76 5.62 6.70
CA VAL A 53 1.56 5.04 7.29
C VAL A 53 1.19 3.73 6.60
N LEU A 54 1.03 2.67 7.40
CA LEU A 54 0.67 1.33 6.94
C LEU A 54 -0.84 1.05 7.13
N VAL A 55 -1.39 1.49 8.27
CA VAL A 55 -2.80 1.29 8.62
C VAL A 55 -3.33 2.58 9.21
N ILE A 56 -4.57 2.92 8.88
CA ILE A 56 -5.28 4.10 9.35
C ILE A 56 -6.51 3.64 10.11
N GLY A 57 -6.71 4.22 11.29
CA GLY A 57 -7.84 4.01 12.16
C GLY A 57 -8.52 5.34 12.45
N GLU A 58 -9.83 5.34 12.28
CA GLU A 58 -10.74 6.41 12.66
C GLU A 58 -11.72 5.83 13.67
N HIS A 59 -12.07 6.58 14.72
CA HIS A 59 -13.12 6.20 15.66
C HIS A 59 -14.10 7.35 15.85
N LYS A 60 -15.37 7.03 16.03
CA LYS A 60 -16.41 8.03 16.31
C LYS A 60 -16.99 7.79 17.70
N GLN A 61 -17.18 8.88 18.44
CA GLN A 61 -17.90 8.84 19.71
C GLN A 61 -19.41 8.66 19.51
N ASN A 62 -19.95 9.19 18.41
CA ASN A 62 -21.35 9.03 18.03
C ASN A 62 -21.49 7.78 17.13
N PRO A 63 -22.24 6.73 17.54
CA PRO A 63 -22.47 5.54 16.73
C PRO A 63 -23.18 5.81 15.39
N ASP A 64 -23.98 6.87 15.31
CA ASP A 64 -24.70 7.24 14.09
C ASP A 64 -23.75 7.80 13.01
N GLU A 65 -22.61 8.35 13.41
CA GLU A 65 -21.59 8.89 12.50
C GLU A 65 -20.64 7.81 11.96
N ASP A 66 -20.48 6.69 12.67
CA ASP A 66 -19.56 5.61 12.30
C ASP A 66 -19.88 5.01 10.91
N GLY A 67 -21.18 4.89 10.60
CA GLY A 67 -21.65 4.39 9.31
C GLY A 67 -21.98 5.48 8.28
N SER A 68 -21.68 6.75 8.57
CA SER A 68 -22.10 7.85 7.70
C SER A 68 -21.28 7.88 6.40
N SER A 69 -21.90 8.37 5.32
CA SER A 69 -21.20 8.58 4.05
C SER A 69 -20.00 9.53 4.20
N ILE A 70 -20.02 10.41 5.21
CA ILE A 70 -18.92 11.33 5.53
C ILE A 70 -17.73 10.55 6.08
N THR A 71 -17.94 9.65 7.05
CA THR A 71 -16.88 8.79 7.60
C THR A 71 -16.29 7.89 6.52
N LEU A 72 -17.14 7.28 5.67
CA LEU A 72 -16.65 6.49 4.54
C LEU A 72 -15.82 7.32 3.56
N LEU A 73 -16.25 8.54 3.24
CA LEU A 73 -15.50 9.47 2.38
C LEU A 73 -14.17 9.88 3.01
N GLN A 74 -14.12 10.05 4.32
CA GLN A 74 -12.90 10.34 5.07
C GLN A 74 -11.90 9.18 4.96
N LEU A 75 -12.34 7.95 5.24
CA LEU A 75 -11.53 6.74 5.10
C LEU A 75 -11.06 6.51 3.65
N ALA A 76 -11.94 6.76 2.68
CA ALA A 76 -11.58 6.72 1.26
C ALA A 76 -10.49 7.76 0.94
N GLY A 77 -10.60 8.98 1.46
CA GLY A 77 -9.58 10.01 1.33
C GLY A 77 -8.21 9.54 1.84
N TYR A 78 -8.19 8.95 3.04
CA TYR A 78 -6.99 8.36 3.62
C TYR A 78 -6.39 7.23 2.78
N ALA A 79 -7.21 6.28 2.32
CA ALA A 79 -6.75 5.19 1.45
C ALA A 79 -6.16 5.73 0.13
N ARG A 80 -6.78 6.75 -0.46
CA ARG A 80 -6.28 7.44 -1.66
C ARG A 80 -4.92 8.09 -1.42
N GLU A 81 -4.72 8.72 -0.26
CA GLU A 81 -3.45 9.33 0.11
C GLU A 81 -2.35 8.28 0.25
N VAL A 82 -2.63 7.15 0.92
CA VAL A 82 -1.69 6.01 1.03
C VAL A 82 -1.33 5.46 -0.35
N PHE A 83 -2.31 5.19 -1.22
CA PHE A 83 -2.02 4.73 -2.59
C PHE A 83 -1.26 5.77 -3.43
N GLY A 84 -1.44 7.05 -3.10
CA GLY A 84 -0.78 8.16 -3.77
C GLY A 84 0.68 8.31 -3.37
N SER A 85 0.98 8.24 -2.07
CA SER A 85 2.32 8.39 -1.50
C SER A 85 3.14 7.10 -1.59
N GLN A 86 2.46 5.95 -1.61
CA GLN A 86 3.08 4.64 -1.62
C GLN A 86 2.51 3.79 -2.78
N PRO A 87 3.03 3.97 -4.01
CA PRO A 87 2.56 3.25 -5.21
C PRO A 87 2.77 1.73 -5.17
N ASP A 88 3.54 1.24 -4.19
CA ASP A 88 3.82 -0.17 -3.98
C ASP A 88 2.66 -0.89 -3.27
N TRP A 89 1.58 -0.21 -2.89
CA TRP A 89 0.43 -0.82 -2.21
C TRP A 89 -0.59 -1.42 -3.19
N ARG A 90 -0.93 -2.69 -2.95
CA ARG A 90 -1.98 -3.40 -3.67
C ARG A 90 -3.36 -3.03 -3.13
N PHE A 91 -3.52 -3.08 -1.81
CA PHE A 91 -4.72 -2.69 -1.07
C PHE A 91 -4.30 -2.16 0.31
N VAL A 92 -5.12 -1.36 0.97
CA VAL A 92 -4.96 -0.98 2.38
C VAL A 92 -6.02 -1.77 3.17
N PRO A 93 -5.82 -2.10 4.46
CA PRO A 93 -6.90 -2.69 5.25
C PRO A 93 -8.21 -1.88 5.08
N VAL A 94 -9.32 -2.59 4.94
CA VAL A 94 -10.67 -2.07 4.63
C VAL A 94 -10.88 -1.39 3.27
N PHE A 95 -9.84 -1.21 2.43
CA PHE A 95 -9.98 -0.69 1.05
C PHE A 95 -9.09 -1.43 0.04
N ASN A 96 -9.71 -2.08 -0.94
CA ASN A 96 -9.00 -2.60 -2.10
C ASN A 96 -9.26 -1.75 -3.35
N ARG A 97 -8.73 -2.17 -4.50
CA ARG A 97 -8.88 -1.44 -5.77
C ARG A 97 -10.29 -1.54 -6.39
N SER A 98 -11.17 -2.34 -5.79
CA SER A 98 -12.60 -2.44 -6.13
C SER A 98 -13.49 -1.60 -5.21
N GLY A 99 -12.99 -1.16 -4.06
CA GLY A 99 -13.73 -0.32 -3.11
C GLY A 99 -13.51 -0.70 -1.65
N PRO A 100 -14.33 -0.15 -0.74
CA PRO A 100 -14.30 -0.51 0.67
C PRO A 100 -14.83 -1.92 0.90
N TYR A 101 -14.31 -2.58 1.92
CA TYR A 101 -14.91 -3.76 2.54
C TYR A 101 -14.88 -3.56 4.05
N SER A 102 -15.95 -3.95 4.73
CA SER A 102 -16.12 -3.70 6.17
C SER A 102 -16.38 -4.99 6.92
N THR A 103 -15.95 -5.00 8.18
CA THR A 103 -16.43 -5.97 9.17
C THR A 103 -17.74 -5.47 9.80
N GLU A 104 -18.36 -6.29 10.62
CA GLU A 104 -19.49 -5.87 11.44
C GLU A 104 -19.09 -4.76 12.42
N LYS A 105 -20.04 -3.85 12.70
CA LYS A 105 -19.85 -2.78 13.69
C LYS A 105 -19.53 -3.37 15.05
N SER A 106 -18.59 -2.76 15.76
CA SER A 106 -18.19 -3.16 17.12
C SER A 106 -18.06 -1.94 18.01
N ASP A 107 -18.66 -1.99 19.19
CA ASP A 107 -18.56 -0.94 20.21
C ASP A 107 -17.35 -1.23 21.10
N ILE A 108 -16.32 -0.37 21.04
CA ILE A 108 -15.06 -0.53 21.78
C ILE A 108 -15.30 -0.55 23.30
N HIS A 109 -16.35 0.11 23.80
CA HIS A 109 -16.68 0.12 25.22
C HIS A 109 -17.33 -1.18 25.69
N LYS A 110 -17.99 -1.91 24.79
CA LYS A 110 -18.61 -3.21 25.08
C LYS A 110 -17.67 -4.38 24.77
N GLU A 111 -16.83 -4.24 23.74
CA GLU A 111 -15.92 -5.27 23.23
C GLU A 111 -14.46 -4.77 23.16
N PRO A 112 -13.86 -4.31 24.28
CA PRO A 112 -12.50 -3.76 24.26
C PRO A 112 -11.45 -4.80 23.82
N GLU A 113 -11.68 -6.08 24.11
CA GLU A 113 -10.80 -7.18 23.70
C GLU A 113 -10.71 -7.30 22.18
N ARG A 114 -11.84 -7.15 21.47
CA ARG A 114 -11.89 -7.19 20.01
C ARG A 114 -11.10 -6.05 19.40
N PHE A 115 -11.20 -4.84 19.96
CA PHE A 115 -10.38 -3.71 19.54
C PHE A 115 -8.88 -3.99 19.71
N ILE A 116 -8.49 -4.52 20.87
CA ILE A 116 -7.09 -4.91 21.13
C ILE A 116 -6.62 -5.98 20.15
N GLN A 117 -7.44 -6.98 19.84
CA GLN A 117 -7.13 -8.03 18.87
C GLN A 117 -6.93 -7.46 17.46
N VAL A 118 -7.75 -6.49 17.03
CA VAL A 118 -7.59 -5.83 15.72
C VAL A 118 -6.28 -5.05 15.66
N ILE A 119 -5.98 -4.26 16.68
CA ILE A 119 -4.73 -3.50 16.79
C ILE A 119 -3.53 -4.45 16.81
N ALA A 120 -3.55 -5.51 17.62
CA ALA A 120 -2.50 -6.51 17.66
C ALA A 120 -2.33 -7.22 16.30
N GLY A 121 -3.45 -7.61 15.68
CA GLY A 121 -3.49 -8.32 14.41
C GLY A 121 -2.78 -7.55 13.31
N TYR A 122 -3.12 -6.28 13.11
CA TYR A 122 -2.44 -5.45 12.11
C TYR A 122 -0.95 -5.22 12.41
N ALA A 123 -0.56 -5.09 13.67
CA ALA A 123 0.85 -5.00 14.04
C ALA A 123 1.62 -6.29 13.71
N LEU A 124 0.99 -7.45 13.85
CA LEU A 124 1.58 -8.77 13.62
C LEU A 124 1.51 -9.26 12.17
N MET A 125 0.61 -8.72 11.35
CA MET A 125 0.46 -9.11 9.95
C MET A 125 1.79 -8.99 9.19
N THR A 126 2.00 -9.79 8.16
CA THR A 126 3.11 -9.61 7.23
C THR A 126 2.87 -8.41 6.32
N ASP A 127 3.90 -7.95 5.61
CA ASP A 127 3.74 -6.89 4.60
C ASP A 127 2.75 -7.30 3.51
N ALA A 128 2.72 -8.60 3.16
CA ALA A 128 1.76 -9.15 2.20
C ALA A 128 0.31 -9.04 2.70
N GLU A 129 0.07 -9.35 3.98
CA GLU A 129 -1.27 -9.32 4.60
C GLU A 129 -1.78 -7.89 4.80
N LEU A 130 -0.89 -6.93 5.09
CA LEU A 130 -1.25 -5.51 5.07
C LEU A 130 -1.56 -4.99 3.67
N GLY A 131 -1.06 -5.67 2.63
CA GLY A 131 -1.35 -5.34 1.24
C GLY A 131 -0.22 -4.64 0.49
N LEU A 132 1.00 -4.61 1.04
CA LEU A 132 2.18 -4.20 0.28
C LEU A 132 2.46 -5.19 -0.86
N ASN A 133 3.11 -4.69 -1.91
CA ASN A 133 3.60 -5.50 -3.02
C ASN A 133 4.96 -6.12 -2.67
N THR A 134 4.96 -7.41 -2.34
CA THR A 134 6.15 -8.16 -1.97
C THR A 134 7.05 -8.56 -3.15
N PHE A 135 6.63 -8.31 -4.39
CA PHE A 135 7.54 -8.45 -5.55
C PHE A 135 8.60 -7.36 -5.58
N ILE A 136 8.30 -6.18 -5.03
CA ILE A 136 9.26 -5.08 -4.91
C ILE A 136 10.03 -5.31 -3.62
N ARG A 137 11.30 -5.70 -3.77
CA ARG A 137 12.24 -5.87 -2.68
C ARG A 137 13.11 -4.63 -2.52
N ARG A 138 13.65 -4.45 -1.31
CA ARG A 138 14.56 -3.34 -0.96
C ARG A 138 15.84 -3.89 -0.36
N ASP A 139 16.96 -3.52 -0.96
CA ASP A 139 18.32 -3.85 -0.51
C ASP A 139 19.22 -2.70 -1.01
N GLY A 140 19.18 -1.60 -0.26
CA GLY A 140 19.62 -0.26 -0.69
C GLY A 140 18.69 0.37 -1.73
N ASN A 141 18.52 -0.28 -2.88
CA ASN A 141 17.65 0.16 -3.98
C ASN A 141 16.41 -0.72 -4.10
N LYS A 142 15.33 -0.19 -4.69
CA LYS A 142 14.16 -1.00 -5.08
C LYS A 142 14.51 -1.94 -6.23
N TYR A 143 14.05 -3.19 -6.19
CA TYR A 143 14.24 -4.14 -7.26
C TYR A 143 13.16 -5.22 -7.30
N ILE A 144 13.03 -5.89 -8.44
CA ILE A 144 12.31 -7.15 -8.56
C ILE A 144 13.25 -8.27 -9.00
N VAL A 145 12.79 -9.51 -8.85
CA VAL A 145 13.44 -10.68 -9.46
C VAL A 145 12.48 -11.25 -10.49
N ALA A 146 12.91 -11.30 -11.75
CA ALA A 146 12.15 -11.90 -12.85
C ALA A 146 13.08 -12.85 -13.61
N GLN A 147 12.65 -14.09 -13.87
CA GLN A 147 13.47 -15.12 -14.53
C GLN A 147 14.88 -15.27 -13.91
N CYS A 148 14.97 -15.27 -12.58
CA CYS A 148 16.23 -15.33 -11.82
C CYS A 148 17.18 -14.14 -12.03
N VAL A 149 16.74 -13.07 -12.70
CA VAL A 149 17.52 -11.84 -12.90
C VAL A 149 16.98 -10.72 -12.02
N ARG A 150 17.89 -10.00 -11.34
CA ARG A 150 17.57 -8.81 -10.55
C ARG A 150 17.44 -7.59 -11.46
N ILE A 151 16.26 -6.96 -11.44
CA ILE A 151 15.98 -5.71 -12.14
C ILE A 151 15.81 -4.60 -11.09
N CYS A 152 16.76 -3.68 -11.04
CA CYS A 152 16.68 -2.50 -10.19
C CYS A 152 15.64 -1.53 -10.76
N LEU A 153 14.76 -1.04 -9.90
CA LEU A 153 13.70 -0.09 -10.25
C LEU A 153 14.16 1.33 -9.90
N GLU A 154 13.66 2.29 -10.67
CA GLU A 154 13.70 3.70 -10.27
C GLU A 154 12.85 3.90 -9.01
N ASP A 155 13.26 4.80 -8.11
CA ASP A 155 12.60 4.94 -6.80
C ASP A 155 11.14 5.37 -6.93
N LYS A 156 10.89 6.28 -7.89
CA LYS A 156 9.55 6.75 -8.26
C LYS A 156 9.09 6.08 -9.55
N PRO A 157 7.84 5.61 -9.62
CA PRO A 157 7.30 5.10 -10.86
C PRO A 157 7.17 6.22 -11.90
N LEU A 158 7.38 5.85 -13.16
CA LEU A 158 7.14 6.72 -14.32
C LEU A 158 5.67 7.13 -14.41
N ALA A 159 4.77 6.22 -14.05
CA ALA A 159 3.34 6.46 -13.99
C ALA A 159 2.70 5.58 -12.91
N TRP A 160 1.79 6.14 -12.11
CA TRP A 160 0.98 5.35 -11.18
C TRP A 160 -0.40 5.95 -10.97
N GLN A 161 -1.37 5.10 -10.64
CA GLN A 161 -2.74 5.53 -10.34
C GLN A 161 -2.94 5.71 -8.84
N ARG A 162 -3.28 6.94 -8.44
CA ARG A 162 -3.57 7.32 -7.05
C ARG A 162 -5.01 6.99 -6.62
N GLY A 163 -5.84 6.51 -7.54
CA GLY A 163 -7.26 6.26 -7.30
C GLY A 163 -7.52 5.02 -6.46
N ILE A 164 -8.66 5.00 -5.78
CA ILE A 164 -9.14 3.83 -5.04
C ILE A 164 -9.75 2.83 -6.03
N ILE A 165 -10.79 3.24 -6.76
CA ILE A 165 -11.43 2.40 -7.78
C ILE A 165 -10.65 2.52 -9.09
N CYS A 166 -9.69 1.63 -9.29
CA CYS A 166 -8.85 1.62 -10.50
C CYS A 166 -8.16 0.27 -10.71
N ARG A 167 -7.29 0.15 -11.71
CA ARG A 167 -6.45 -1.04 -11.89
C ARG A 167 -5.18 -1.02 -11.04
N GLY A 168 -5.01 -0.01 -10.19
CA GLY A 168 -3.80 0.17 -9.37
C GLY A 168 -2.52 0.12 -10.20
N THR A 169 -2.55 0.62 -11.45
CA THR A 169 -1.40 0.47 -12.34
C THR A 169 -0.23 1.30 -11.83
N ALA A 170 0.94 0.69 -11.74
CA ALA A 170 2.21 1.35 -11.45
C ALA A 170 3.29 0.84 -12.44
N CYS A 171 3.94 1.76 -13.14
CA CYS A 171 4.97 1.49 -14.13
C CYS A 171 6.30 2.08 -13.67
N TYR A 172 7.30 1.24 -13.51
CA TYR A 172 8.66 1.61 -13.12
C TYR A 172 9.61 1.45 -14.30
N ARG A 173 10.56 2.37 -14.41
CA ARG A 173 11.75 2.11 -15.23
C ARG A 173 12.62 1.10 -14.48
N GLY A 174 13.14 0.14 -15.23
CA GLY A 174 14.00 -0.91 -14.72
C GLY A 174 15.34 -0.96 -15.44
N ARG A 175 16.39 -1.33 -14.72
CA ARG A 175 17.71 -1.62 -15.29
C ARG A 175 18.31 -2.87 -14.66
N ASN A 176 19.16 -3.56 -15.39
CA ASN A 176 20.00 -4.61 -14.81
C ASN A 176 21.05 -3.98 -13.88
N LYS A 177 21.78 -4.80 -13.11
CA LYS A 177 22.86 -4.32 -12.23
C LYS A 177 23.98 -3.58 -12.98
N ASP A 178 24.19 -3.90 -14.26
CA ASP A 178 25.21 -3.26 -15.09
C ASP A 178 24.93 -1.77 -15.29
N PRO A 179 25.97 -0.93 -15.51
CA PRO A 179 25.83 0.52 -15.71
C PRO A 179 25.07 0.93 -16.99
N GLY A 180 24.46 -0.03 -17.69
CA GLY A 180 23.54 0.23 -18.78
C GLY A 180 22.32 1.04 -18.32
N GLY A 181 21.85 1.92 -19.19
CA GLY A 181 20.67 2.74 -18.93
C GLY A 181 19.39 1.94 -18.66
N TRP A 182 18.31 2.67 -18.39
CA TRP A 182 16.97 2.13 -18.18
C TRP A 182 16.42 1.44 -19.44
N LYS A 183 16.56 0.11 -19.51
CA LYS A 183 16.14 -0.70 -20.67
C LYS A 183 14.83 -1.46 -20.45
N HIS A 184 14.37 -1.58 -19.21
CA HIS A 184 13.16 -2.33 -18.86
C HIS A 184 12.04 -1.41 -18.41
N MET A 185 10.81 -1.87 -18.60
CA MET A 185 9.62 -1.30 -17.99
C MET A 185 8.91 -2.38 -17.19
N VAL A 186 8.78 -2.16 -15.88
CA VAL A 186 8.11 -3.08 -14.97
C VAL A 186 6.74 -2.52 -14.65
N LYS A 187 5.69 -3.27 -14.97
CA LYS A 187 4.31 -2.85 -14.78
C LYS A 187 3.61 -3.77 -13.78
N PHE A 188 3.04 -3.17 -12.74
CA PHE A 188 2.11 -3.80 -11.83
C PHE A 188 0.71 -3.31 -12.16
N ALA A 189 -0.28 -4.20 -12.13
CA ALA A 189 -1.68 -3.86 -12.32
C ALA A 189 -2.58 -4.96 -11.76
N TRP A 190 -3.79 -4.58 -11.38
CA TRP A 190 -4.92 -5.46 -11.10
C TRP A 190 -5.66 -5.72 -12.41
N PRO A 191 -5.51 -6.91 -13.02
CA PRO A 191 -6.22 -7.25 -14.24
C PRO A 191 -7.68 -7.59 -13.95
N SER A 192 -8.55 -7.38 -14.94
CA SER A 192 -9.86 -8.02 -14.93
C SER A 192 -9.72 -9.43 -15.50
N ASP A 193 -10.30 -10.40 -14.81
CA ASP A 193 -10.48 -11.78 -15.26
C ASP A 193 -11.27 -11.90 -16.57
N LYS A 194 -12.12 -10.91 -16.89
CA LYS A 194 -12.91 -10.84 -18.12
C LYS A 194 -12.11 -10.44 -19.37
N ARG A 195 -10.80 -10.17 -19.27
CA ARG A 195 -9.96 -9.73 -20.39
C ARG A 195 -8.76 -10.66 -20.58
N CYS A 196 -8.33 -10.79 -21.83
CA CYS A 196 -7.04 -11.41 -22.15
C CYS A 196 -5.93 -10.69 -21.40
N ARG A 197 -5.00 -11.46 -20.83
CA ARG A 197 -3.91 -10.93 -20.02
C ARG A 197 -2.95 -10.17 -20.90
N GLU A 198 -2.59 -8.96 -20.47
CA GLU A 198 -1.69 -8.09 -21.24
C GLU A 198 -0.33 -8.76 -21.51
N GLY A 199 0.20 -9.51 -20.52
CA GLY A 199 1.42 -10.28 -20.69
C GLY A 199 1.33 -11.33 -21.79
N ASP A 200 0.21 -12.05 -21.89
CA ASP A 200 0.00 -13.08 -22.92
C ASP A 200 -0.12 -12.46 -24.31
N LEU A 201 -0.80 -11.32 -24.41
CA LEU A 201 -0.92 -10.58 -25.67
C LEU A 201 0.45 -10.06 -26.15
N LEU A 202 1.26 -9.51 -25.25
CA LEU A 202 2.62 -9.07 -25.58
C LEU A 202 3.53 -10.25 -25.96
N LYS A 203 3.39 -11.39 -25.27
CA LYS A 203 4.11 -12.62 -25.62
C LYS A 203 3.75 -13.10 -27.02
N LEU A 204 2.46 -13.17 -27.34
CA LEU A 204 1.98 -13.55 -28.67
C LEU A 204 2.51 -12.59 -29.75
N ALA A 205 2.49 -11.29 -29.49
CA ALA A 205 2.98 -10.31 -30.45
C ALA A 205 4.49 -10.44 -30.72
N LYS A 206 5.28 -10.78 -29.69
CA LYS A 206 6.70 -11.14 -29.84
C LYS A 206 6.89 -12.40 -30.69
N GLU A 207 6.14 -13.45 -30.43
CA GLU A 207 6.17 -14.71 -31.19
C GLU A 207 5.78 -14.51 -32.66
N ARG A 208 4.91 -13.53 -32.95
CA ARG A 208 4.49 -13.15 -34.31
C ARG A 208 5.41 -12.14 -34.99
N GLY A 209 6.49 -11.69 -34.33
CA GLY A 209 7.44 -10.74 -34.90
C GLY A 209 6.87 -9.33 -35.13
N VAL A 210 5.84 -8.94 -34.38
CA VAL A 210 5.22 -7.61 -34.48
C VAL A 210 6.22 -6.53 -34.06
N LYS A 211 6.38 -5.49 -34.89
CA LYS A 211 7.27 -4.36 -34.64
C LYS A 211 6.51 -3.13 -34.14
N GLY A 212 7.19 -2.23 -33.44
CA GLY A 212 6.63 -0.95 -32.98
C GLY A 212 5.87 -1.01 -31.65
N ILE A 213 5.94 -2.12 -30.92
CA ILE A 213 5.37 -2.29 -29.58
C ILE A 213 6.47 -2.65 -28.57
N ALA A 214 6.14 -2.57 -27.28
CA ALA A 214 7.04 -3.04 -26.22
C ALA A 214 7.31 -4.54 -26.36
N GLU A 215 8.58 -4.94 -26.24
CA GLU A 215 8.97 -6.34 -26.30
C GLU A 215 8.64 -7.06 -24.99
N TRP A 216 8.04 -8.24 -25.08
CA TRP A 216 7.75 -9.08 -23.92
C TRP A 216 9.02 -9.73 -23.35
N VAL A 217 9.21 -9.61 -22.04
CA VAL A 217 10.29 -10.26 -21.29
C VAL A 217 9.74 -11.34 -20.37
N HIS A 218 8.81 -10.98 -19.48
CA HIS A 218 8.24 -11.87 -18.49
C HIS A 218 6.85 -11.39 -18.04
N HIS A 219 6.01 -12.33 -17.60
CA HIS A 219 4.71 -12.06 -16.99
C HIS A 219 4.43 -13.11 -15.92
N GLU A 220 3.91 -12.67 -14.78
CA GLU A 220 3.49 -13.49 -13.64
C GLU A 220 2.15 -12.96 -13.09
N GLN A 221 1.39 -13.84 -12.45
CA GLN A 221 0.18 -13.51 -11.69
C GLN A 221 0.29 -14.06 -10.26
N ILE A 222 -0.37 -13.36 -9.34
CA ILE A 222 -0.62 -13.82 -7.96
C ILE A 222 -2.04 -14.38 -7.89
#